data_AF-A0A7Y6XB50-F1
#
_entry.id   AF-A0A7Y6XB50-F1
#
_cell.length_a   1.000
_cell.length_b   1.000
_cell.length_c   1.000
_cell.angle_alpha   90.00
_cell.angle_beta   90.00
_cell.angle_gamma   90.00
#
_symmetry.space_group_name_H-M   'P 1'
#
loop_
_entity.id
_entity.type
_entity.pdbx_description
1 polymer ?
#
loop_
_entity_poly.entity_id
_entity_poly.type
_entity_poly.pdbx_seq_one_letter_code
_entity_poly.pdbx_strand_id
1 'polypeptide(L)'
;MSHRRLLLFIADVEGNLTAVRQTLKRVCEAVDLPVPEVKWVEAPPEGLAETGWHAAEVALPPAPGRKARKSEQPFLEEQLDAMSQALSQDFRERVLGIFVDREHSYARTCVSGPGRPAKAVEGEVLDVMRQAARWLDVETGLLARMFGGGNTARNLLAAAVDFGGETNAPPTKPPEPDDDDRFVEAKLTQARAYMEQYRSARK
;
A
#
# COMPACT_ATOMS: atom_id res chain seq x y z
N MET A 1 12.43 -6.57 16.43
CA MET A 1 11.11 -6.39 15.78
C MET A 1 10.85 -7.63 14.94
N SER A 2 9.62 -8.13 14.90
CA SER A 2 9.28 -9.33 14.11
C SER A 2 9.54 -9.06 12.63
N HIS A 3 10.29 -9.97 11.98
CA HIS A 3 10.55 -9.90 10.53
C HIS A 3 9.31 -10.26 9.70
N ARG A 4 8.37 -10.99 10.30
CA ARG A 4 7.10 -11.41 9.70
C ARG A 4 5.93 -10.80 10.44
N ARG A 5 4.97 -10.27 9.70
CA ARG A 5 3.75 -9.69 10.28
C ARG A 5 2.56 -9.91 9.37
N LEU A 6 1.44 -10.32 9.95
CA LEU A 6 0.14 -10.45 9.28
C LEU A 6 -0.85 -9.50 9.95
N LEU A 7 -1.36 -8.55 9.19
CA LEU A 7 -2.41 -7.65 9.62
C LEU A 7 -3.69 -7.91 8.81
N LEU A 8 -4.82 -7.85 9.49
CA LEU A 8 -6.16 -7.86 8.91
C LEU A 8 -6.75 -6.46 9.08
N PHE A 9 -7.18 -5.87 7.98
CA PHE A 9 -7.93 -4.62 7.96
C PHE A 9 -9.41 -4.96 7.85
N ILE A 10 -10.20 -4.47 8.78
CA ILE A 10 -11.60 -4.82 8.98
C ILE A 10 -12.42 -3.54 8.87
N ALA A 11 -13.41 -3.51 7.98
CA ALA A 11 -14.27 -2.33 7.78
C ALA A 11 -15.16 -2.06 9.01
N ASP A 12 -15.32 -0.80 9.39
CA ASP A 12 -16.03 -0.36 10.62
C ASP A 12 -17.54 -0.66 10.59
N VAL A 13 -18.16 -0.58 9.42
CA VAL A 13 -19.62 -0.62 9.26
C VAL A 13 -20.20 -2.01 9.59
N GLU A 14 -19.44 -3.09 9.38
CA GLU A 14 -19.93 -4.48 9.50
C GLU A 14 -18.87 -5.46 10.01
N GLY A 15 -17.66 -4.98 10.30
CA GLY A 15 -16.53 -5.80 10.66
C GLY A 15 -16.56 -6.25 12.12
N ASN A 16 -16.67 -7.56 12.34
CA ASN A 16 -16.71 -8.14 13.67
C ASN A 16 -15.50 -9.04 13.90
N LEU A 17 -14.60 -8.64 14.81
CA LEU A 17 -13.43 -9.44 15.17
C LEU A 17 -13.82 -10.85 15.67
N THR A 18 -14.98 -10.99 16.31
CA THR A 18 -15.50 -12.29 16.75
C THR A 18 -15.83 -13.18 15.57
N ALA A 19 -16.47 -12.64 14.54
CA ALA A 19 -16.77 -13.38 13.32
C ALA A 19 -15.48 -13.78 12.59
N VAL A 20 -14.51 -12.86 12.49
CA VAL A 20 -13.19 -13.14 11.92
C VAL A 20 -12.49 -14.27 12.67
N ARG A 21 -12.49 -14.24 14.01
CA ARG A 21 -11.93 -15.32 14.85
C ARG A 21 -12.65 -16.65 14.64
N GLN A 22 -13.97 -16.66 14.47
CA GLN A 22 -14.74 -17.87 14.18
C GLN A 22 -14.39 -18.46 12.81
N THR A 23 -14.30 -17.61 11.78
CA THR A 23 -13.85 -18.03 10.44
C THR A 23 -12.45 -18.63 10.49
N LEU A 24 -11.50 -17.95 11.16
CA LEU A 24 -10.13 -18.45 11.28
C LEU A 24 -10.05 -19.76 12.06
N LYS A 25 -10.81 -19.89 13.15
CA LYS A 25 -10.90 -21.14 13.91
C LYS A 25 -11.40 -22.29 13.04
N ARG A 26 -12.53 -22.10 12.33
CA ARG A 26 -13.11 -23.10 11.43
C ARG A 26 -12.11 -23.56 10.36
N VAL A 27 -11.38 -22.62 9.77
CA VAL A 27 -10.42 -22.92 8.70
C VAL A 27 -9.23 -23.67 9.26
N CYS A 28 -8.62 -23.17 10.32
CA CYS A 28 -7.48 -23.83 10.96
C CYS A 28 -7.84 -25.24 11.43
N GLU A 29 -9.02 -25.46 12.00
CA GLU A 29 -9.51 -26.79 12.38
C GLU A 29 -9.70 -27.72 11.16
N ALA A 30 -10.16 -27.19 10.01
CA ALA A 30 -10.37 -27.99 8.81
C ALA A 30 -9.07 -28.46 8.13
N VAL A 31 -7.96 -27.74 8.33
CA VAL A 31 -6.63 -28.08 7.80
C VAL A 31 -5.64 -28.55 8.88
N ASP A 32 -6.13 -28.88 10.08
CA ASP A 32 -5.33 -29.37 11.22
C ASP A 32 -4.16 -28.42 11.60
N LEU A 33 -4.43 -27.12 11.57
CA LEU A 33 -3.49 -26.04 11.90
C LEU A 33 -3.83 -25.42 13.26
N PRO A 34 -2.83 -24.87 13.99
CA PRO A 34 -3.09 -24.14 15.22
C PRO A 34 -3.87 -22.84 14.90
N VAL A 35 -4.90 -22.58 15.70
CA VAL A 35 -5.70 -21.35 15.59
C VAL A 35 -4.84 -20.17 16.03
N PRO A 36 -4.59 -19.18 15.15
CA PRO A 36 -3.78 -18.02 15.53
C PRO A 36 -4.56 -17.08 16.44
N GLU A 37 -3.85 -16.43 17.36
CA GLU A 37 -4.43 -15.40 18.20
C GLU A 37 -4.58 -14.11 17.39
N VAL A 38 -5.77 -13.49 17.40
CA VAL A 38 -6.03 -12.23 16.70
C VAL A 38 -6.39 -11.15 17.69
N LYS A 39 -5.66 -10.03 17.67
CA LYS A 39 -5.84 -8.88 18.57
C LYS A 39 -5.97 -7.59 17.78
N TRP A 40 -6.76 -6.64 18.28
CA TRP A 40 -6.75 -5.29 17.73
C TRP A 40 -5.35 -4.67 17.92
N VAL A 41 -4.91 -3.89 16.94
CA VAL A 41 -3.70 -3.07 17.08
C VAL A 41 -4.02 -1.95 18.08
N GLU A 42 -3.29 -1.90 19.20
CA GLU A 42 -3.58 -0.98 20.31
C GLU A 42 -3.42 0.51 19.95
N ALA A 43 -2.49 0.82 19.05
CA ALA A 43 -2.23 2.17 18.57
C ALA A 43 -2.16 2.18 17.03
N PRO A 44 -3.31 2.17 16.34
CA PRO A 44 -3.34 2.33 14.89
C PRO A 44 -2.85 3.75 14.52
N PRO A 45 -2.19 3.92 13.36
CA PRO A 45 -1.80 5.24 12.90
C PRO A 45 -3.02 6.14 12.66
N GLU A 46 -2.86 7.44 12.95
CA GLU A 46 -3.85 8.48 12.65
C GLU A 46 -4.22 8.45 11.16
N GLY A 47 -5.52 8.52 10.86
CA GLY A 47 -6.06 8.43 9.48
C GLY A 47 -6.61 7.06 9.07
N LEU A 48 -6.23 5.94 9.72
CA LEU A 48 -6.79 4.63 9.36
C LEU A 48 -8.28 4.51 9.73
N ALA A 49 -8.66 4.99 10.91
CA ALA A 49 -10.05 4.98 11.35
C ALA A 49 -10.92 5.94 10.53
N GLU A 50 -10.34 7.04 10.02
CA GLU A 50 -11.03 8.03 9.19
C GLU A 50 -11.46 7.46 7.84
N THR A 51 -10.73 6.46 7.33
CA THR A 51 -11.10 5.72 6.11
C THR A 51 -12.07 4.56 6.39
N GLY A 52 -12.53 4.41 7.64
CA GLY A 52 -13.49 3.38 8.04
C GLY A 52 -12.87 2.00 8.20
N TRP A 53 -11.55 1.91 8.44
CA TRP A 53 -10.85 0.64 8.63
C TRP A 53 -10.25 0.53 10.03
N HIS A 54 -10.24 -0.70 10.56
CA HIS A 54 -9.56 -1.06 11.80
C HIS A 54 -8.55 -2.16 11.54
N ALA A 55 -7.38 -2.09 12.18
CA ALA A 55 -6.33 -3.09 12.02
C ALA A 55 -6.31 -4.08 13.19
N ALA A 56 -6.28 -5.36 12.86
CA ALA A 56 -6.04 -6.46 13.79
C ALA A 56 -4.76 -7.20 13.41
N GLU A 57 -3.94 -7.52 14.40
CA GLU A 57 -2.74 -8.33 14.23
C GLU A 57 -3.03 -9.79 14.50
N VAL A 58 -2.55 -10.64 13.59
CA VAL A 58 -2.62 -12.09 13.73
C VAL A 58 -1.25 -12.58 14.20
N ALA A 59 -1.22 -13.23 15.38
CA ALA A 59 -0.02 -13.83 15.92
C ALA A 59 0.40 -15.01 15.03
N LEU A 60 1.49 -14.82 14.30
CA LEU A 60 2.09 -15.87 13.49
C LEU A 60 3.02 -16.74 14.35
N PRO A 61 3.11 -18.05 14.07
CA PRO A 61 4.13 -18.88 14.68
C PRO A 61 5.53 -18.35 14.32
N PRO A 62 6.53 -18.54 15.20
CA PRO A 62 7.90 -18.11 14.92
C PRO A 62 8.39 -18.71 13.60
N ALA A 63 9.19 -17.92 12.87
CA ALA A 63 9.74 -18.37 11.61
C ALA A 63 10.51 -19.69 11.81
N PRO A 64 10.36 -20.68 10.88
CA PRO A 64 11.22 -21.83 10.88
C PRO A 64 12.67 -21.34 10.78
N GLY A 65 13.56 -21.79 11.68
CA GLY A 65 14.95 -21.35 11.66
C GLY A 65 15.64 -21.69 10.33
N ARG A 66 16.79 -21.08 10.01
CA ARG A 66 17.56 -21.34 8.77
C ARG A 66 17.90 -22.82 8.48
N LYS A 67 17.73 -23.71 9.45
CA LYS A 67 17.94 -25.18 9.34
C LYS A 67 16.64 -25.99 9.26
N ALA A 68 15.49 -25.31 9.29
CA ALA A 68 14.18 -25.91 9.14
C ALA A 68 14.09 -26.59 7.78
N ARG A 69 13.57 -27.81 7.76
CA ARG A 69 13.39 -28.55 6.51
C ARG A 69 12.38 -27.80 5.64
N LYS A 70 12.52 -27.93 4.32
CA LYS A 70 11.56 -27.41 3.32
C LYS A 70 10.12 -27.92 3.54
N SER A 71 9.89 -28.89 4.43
CA SER A 71 8.59 -29.38 4.88
C SER A 71 7.94 -28.54 6.00
N GLU A 72 8.68 -27.67 6.68
CA GLU A 72 8.18 -26.77 7.74
C GLU A 72 7.81 -25.38 7.21
N GLN A 73 8.21 -25.05 5.98
CA GLN A 73 7.85 -23.83 5.25
C GLN A 73 6.49 -23.86 4.50
N PRO A 74 6.04 -24.96 3.85
CA PRO A 74 4.76 -25.00 3.12
C PRO A 74 3.56 -24.77 4.03
N PHE A 75 3.69 -25.13 5.31
CA PHE A 75 2.66 -24.93 6.32
C PHE A 75 2.19 -23.47 6.40
N LEU A 76 3.11 -22.49 6.29
CA LEU A 76 2.73 -21.08 6.37
C LEU A 76 2.02 -20.61 5.11
N GLU A 77 2.48 -21.02 3.93
CA GLU A 77 1.82 -20.65 2.67
C GLU A 77 0.43 -21.27 2.56
N GLU A 78 0.31 -22.57 2.82
CA GLU A 78 -0.98 -23.28 2.84
C GLU A 78 -1.93 -22.67 3.89
N GLN A 79 -1.42 -22.31 5.07
CA GLN A 79 -2.19 -21.61 6.09
C GLN A 79 -2.68 -20.24 5.61
N LEU A 80 -1.79 -19.43 5.03
CA LEU A 80 -2.11 -18.10 4.51
C LEU A 80 -3.11 -18.19 3.34
N ASP A 81 -2.97 -19.18 2.46
CA ASP A 81 -3.89 -19.48 1.37
C ASP A 81 -5.29 -19.81 1.90
N ALA A 82 -5.37 -20.79 2.81
CA ALA A 82 -6.64 -21.23 3.38
C ALA A 82 -7.34 -20.09 4.14
N MET A 83 -6.59 -19.34 4.96
CA MET A 83 -7.11 -18.18 5.68
C MET A 83 -7.58 -17.10 4.72
N SER A 84 -6.80 -16.78 3.69
CA SER A 84 -7.14 -15.75 2.70
C SER A 84 -8.40 -16.11 1.90
N GLN A 85 -8.51 -17.36 1.49
CA GLN A 85 -9.66 -17.84 0.72
C GLN A 85 -10.94 -17.79 1.56
N ALA A 86 -10.88 -18.26 2.80
CA ALA A 86 -12.04 -18.26 3.69
C ALA A 86 -12.46 -16.85 4.12
N LEU A 87 -11.50 -15.97 4.44
CA LEU A 87 -11.80 -14.57 4.74
C LEU A 87 -12.43 -13.87 3.54
N SER A 88 -11.93 -14.10 2.33
CA SER A 88 -12.56 -13.54 1.14
C SER A 88 -13.95 -14.11 0.87
N GLN A 89 -14.22 -15.38 1.19
CA GLN A 89 -15.54 -15.98 0.99
C GLN A 89 -16.57 -15.40 1.97
N ASP A 90 -16.20 -15.34 3.25
CA ASP A 90 -17.10 -14.94 4.34
C ASP A 90 -17.28 -13.41 4.39
N PHE A 91 -16.23 -12.63 4.11
CA PHE A 91 -16.23 -11.17 4.29
C PHE A 91 -16.05 -10.37 3.01
N ARG A 92 -15.66 -11.00 1.89
CA ARG A 92 -15.45 -10.33 0.60
C ARG A 92 -14.57 -9.09 0.73
N GLU A 93 -15.11 -7.92 0.41
CA GLU A 93 -14.44 -6.62 0.45
C GLU A 93 -14.34 -6.00 1.85
N ARG A 94 -14.97 -6.60 2.88
CA ARG A 94 -15.00 -6.07 4.26
C ARG A 94 -13.75 -6.37 5.06
N VAL A 95 -12.94 -7.34 4.60
CA VAL A 95 -11.69 -7.73 5.26
C VAL A 95 -10.57 -7.82 4.22
N LEU A 96 -9.47 -7.12 4.47
CA LEU A 96 -8.23 -7.22 3.69
C LEU A 96 -7.12 -7.80 4.55
N GLY A 97 -6.54 -8.92 4.13
CA GLY A 97 -5.36 -9.49 4.79
C GLY A 97 -4.07 -9.12 4.08
N ILE A 98 -3.07 -8.66 4.83
CA ILE A 98 -1.73 -8.36 4.30
C ILE A 98 -0.67 -9.06 5.14
N PHE A 99 0.09 -9.94 4.49
CA PHE A 99 1.27 -10.60 5.03
C PHE A 99 2.54 -9.95 4.50
N VAL A 100 3.52 -9.75 5.37
CA VAL A 100 4.85 -9.25 5.02
C VAL A 100 5.91 -10.11 5.68
N ASP A 101 6.85 -10.59 4.87
CA ASP A 101 8.13 -11.14 5.30
C ASP A 101 9.27 -10.22 4.84
N ARG A 102 9.83 -9.46 5.79
CA ARG A 102 10.90 -8.50 5.54
C ARG A 102 12.27 -9.15 5.38
N GLU A 103 12.46 -10.38 5.84
CA GLU A 103 13.73 -11.09 5.66
C GLU A 103 13.94 -11.45 4.18
N HIS A 104 12.84 -11.76 3.48
CA HIS A 104 12.85 -12.23 2.10
C HIS A 104 12.33 -11.19 1.10
N SER A 105 12.07 -9.95 1.52
CA SER A 105 11.41 -8.91 0.72
C SER A 105 10.12 -9.40 0.02
N TYR A 106 9.37 -10.25 0.71
CA TYR A 106 8.14 -10.84 0.20
C TYR A 106 6.92 -10.26 0.91
N ALA A 107 5.87 -9.97 0.15
CA ALA A 107 4.58 -9.65 0.70
C ALA A 107 3.47 -10.32 -0.11
N ARG A 108 2.33 -10.46 0.56
CA ARG A 108 1.14 -11.06 -0.03
C ARG A 108 -0.10 -10.37 0.50
N THR A 109 -1.06 -10.11 -0.38
CA THR A 109 -2.38 -9.58 -0.04
C THR A 109 -3.47 -10.37 -0.75
N CYS A 110 -4.64 -10.48 -0.14
CA CYS A 110 -5.81 -11.09 -0.78
C CYS A 110 -6.90 -10.03 -0.93
N VAL A 111 -7.20 -9.65 -2.17
CA VAL A 111 -8.24 -8.67 -2.49
C VAL A 111 -9.44 -9.36 -3.09
N SER A 112 -10.64 -8.96 -2.66
CA SER A 112 -11.90 -9.43 -3.19
C SER A 112 -12.76 -8.22 -3.52
N GLY A 113 -13.03 -7.99 -4.80
CA GLY A 113 -13.82 -6.85 -5.26
C GLY A 113 -15.28 -7.20 -5.52
N PRO A 114 -16.15 -6.18 -5.65
CA PRO A 114 -17.56 -6.39 -5.92
C PRO A 114 -17.76 -7.26 -7.18
N GLY A 115 -18.40 -8.42 -7.01
CA GLY A 115 -18.70 -9.33 -8.11
C GLY A 115 -17.50 -10.06 -8.73
N ARG A 116 -16.31 -10.01 -8.10
CA ARG A 116 -15.10 -10.70 -8.56
C ARG A 116 -14.65 -11.77 -7.57
N PRO A 117 -14.06 -12.88 -8.04
CA PRO A 117 -13.45 -13.84 -7.13
C PRO A 117 -12.25 -13.22 -6.40
N ALA A 118 -11.94 -13.77 -5.23
CA ALA A 118 -10.74 -13.45 -4.48
C ALA A 118 -9.51 -13.59 -5.38
N LYS A 119 -8.61 -12.61 -5.34
CA LYS A 119 -7.30 -12.69 -5.99
C LYS A 119 -6.22 -12.47 -4.95
N ALA A 120 -5.38 -13.50 -4.78
CA ALA A 120 -4.10 -13.34 -4.10
C ALA A 120 -3.14 -12.57 -5.03
N VAL A 121 -2.50 -11.54 -4.48
CA VAL A 121 -1.37 -10.87 -5.11
C VAL A 121 -0.17 -11.06 -4.21
N GLU A 122 0.92 -11.49 -4.79
CA GLU A 122 2.20 -11.73 -4.12
C GLU A 122 3.34 -11.10 -4.90
N GLY A 123 4.42 -10.78 -4.21
CA GLY A 123 5.62 -10.22 -4.82
C GLY A 123 6.45 -9.37 -3.86
N GLU A 124 7.15 -8.39 -4.43
CA GLU A 124 7.95 -7.42 -3.68
C GLU A 124 7.08 -6.63 -2.71
N VAL A 125 7.63 -6.37 -1.51
CA VAL A 125 6.90 -5.68 -0.43
C VAL A 125 6.33 -4.34 -0.90
N LEU A 126 7.10 -3.57 -1.68
CA LEU A 126 6.69 -2.23 -2.11
C LEU A 126 5.46 -2.25 -3.02
N ASP A 127 5.40 -3.20 -3.95
CA ASP A 127 4.31 -3.27 -4.94
C ASP A 127 3.01 -3.74 -4.30
N VAL A 128 3.10 -4.75 -3.44
CA VAL A 128 1.95 -5.24 -2.65
C VAL A 128 1.44 -4.16 -1.71
N MET A 129 2.34 -3.40 -1.06
CA MET A 129 1.96 -2.28 -0.19
C MET A 129 1.24 -1.17 -0.94
N ARG A 130 1.72 -0.78 -2.13
CA ARG A 130 1.06 0.23 -2.96
C ARG A 130 -0.35 -0.23 -3.37
N GLN A 131 -0.48 -1.48 -3.78
CA GLN A 131 -1.78 -2.02 -4.18
C GLN A 131 -2.75 -2.09 -3.00
N ALA A 132 -2.29 -2.54 -1.84
CA ALA A 132 -3.11 -2.60 -0.64
C ALA A 132 -3.49 -1.21 -0.10
N ALA A 133 -2.57 -0.25 -0.15
CA ALA A 133 -2.82 1.14 0.24
C ALA A 133 -3.91 1.77 -0.65
N ARG A 134 -3.87 1.52 -1.96
CA ARG A 134 -4.92 1.93 -2.90
C ARG A 134 -6.27 1.27 -2.60
N TRP A 135 -6.28 0.04 -2.11
CA TRP A 135 -7.51 -0.66 -1.75
C TRP A 135 -8.16 -0.10 -0.48
N LEU A 136 -7.33 0.23 0.51
CA LEU A 136 -7.76 0.79 1.81
C LEU A 136 -8.01 2.30 1.75
N ASP A 137 -7.70 2.94 0.62
CA ASP A 137 -7.72 4.40 0.44
C ASP A 137 -6.85 5.15 1.46
N VAL A 138 -5.67 4.60 1.76
CA VAL A 138 -4.70 5.19 2.71
C VAL A 138 -3.36 5.50 2.06
N GLU A 139 -2.57 6.36 2.67
CA GLU A 139 -1.19 6.61 2.24
C GLU A 139 -0.32 5.36 2.39
N THR A 140 0.47 5.05 1.36
CA THR A 140 1.38 3.90 1.38
C THR A 140 2.43 4.00 2.49
N GLY A 141 2.88 5.22 2.82
CA GLY A 141 3.81 5.47 3.91
C GLY A 141 3.21 5.16 5.29
N LEU A 142 1.92 5.49 5.49
CA LEU A 142 1.17 5.15 6.71
C LEU A 142 1.09 3.63 6.87
N LEU A 143 0.67 2.92 5.81
CA LEU A 143 0.59 1.47 5.81
C LEU A 143 1.96 0.81 6.10
N ALA A 144 3.04 1.30 5.47
CA ALA A 144 4.37 0.76 5.66
C ALA A 144 4.91 0.92 7.10
N ARG A 145 4.55 1.99 7.80
CA ARG A 145 4.91 2.18 9.22
C ARG A 145 4.27 1.10 10.09
N MET A 146 3.04 0.67 9.77
CA MET A 146 2.37 -0.43 10.49
C MET A 146 3.12 -1.76 10.38
N PHE A 147 3.90 -2.00 9.33
CA PHE A 147 4.73 -3.21 9.20
C PHE A 147 6.16 -3.03 9.73
N GLY A 148 6.37 -2.03 10.61
CA GLY A 148 7.67 -1.72 11.22
C GLY A 148 8.66 -1.08 10.25
N GLY A 149 8.17 -0.56 9.12
CA GLY A 149 8.96 -0.05 8.02
C GLY A 149 9.56 1.32 8.28
N GLY A 150 10.38 1.54 9.31
CA GLY A 150 11.17 2.78 9.40
C GLY A 150 12.00 2.99 8.12
N ASN A 151 12.77 1.97 7.72
CA ASN A 151 13.53 1.98 6.46
C ASN A 151 12.65 1.70 5.23
N THR A 152 11.61 0.86 5.33
CA THR A 152 10.73 0.57 4.18
C THR A 152 9.86 1.77 3.81
N ALA A 153 9.32 2.50 4.80
CA ALA A 153 8.65 3.78 4.58
C ALA A 153 9.63 4.84 4.07
N ARG A 154 10.87 4.86 4.54
CA ARG A 154 11.91 5.77 4.01
C ARG A 154 12.27 5.45 2.56
N ASN A 155 12.39 4.16 2.21
CA ASN A 155 12.62 3.70 0.84
C ASN A 155 11.38 3.91 -0.06
N LEU A 156 10.17 3.77 0.47
CA LEU A 156 8.91 4.09 -0.23
C LEU A 156 8.79 5.59 -0.49
N LEU A 157 9.11 6.43 0.50
CA LEU A 157 9.16 7.88 0.33
C LEU A 157 10.23 8.25 -0.70
N ALA A 158 11.43 7.66 -0.63
CA ALA A 158 12.47 7.88 -1.63
C ALA A 158 12.04 7.43 -3.05
N ALA A 159 11.42 6.25 -3.18
CA ALA A 159 10.93 5.74 -4.46
C ALA A 159 9.68 6.50 -4.98
N ALA A 160 8.87 7.07 -4.08
CA ALA A 160 7.77 7.97 -4.45
C ALA A 160 8.29 9.33 -4.90
N VAL A 161 9.44 9.80 -4.42
CA VAL A 161 10.15 10.97 -4.96
C VAL A 161 10.75 10.66 -6.33
N ASP A 162 11.26 9.44 -6.57
CA ASP A 162 11.80 9.04 -7.88
C ASP A 162 10.72 8.84 -8.98
N PHE A 163 9.48 8.50 -8.60
CA PHE A 163 8.33 8.45 -9.54
C PHE A 163 7.43 9.71 -9.49
N GLY A 164 7.68 10.59 -8.52
CA GLY A 164 7.00 11.87 -8.30
C GLY A 164 7.94 13.04 -8.57
N GLY A 165 8.56 13.04 -9.76
CA GLY A 165 9.39 14.12 -10.26
C GLY A 165 8.58 15.29 -10.83
N GLU A 166 7.51 15.71 -10.18
CA GLU A 166 7.01 17.08 -10.28
C GLU A 166 6.57 17.55 -8.88
N THR A 167 7.09 18.72 -8.49
CA THR A 167 6.74 19.52 -7.29
C THR A 167 7.41 19.15 -5.95
N ASN A 168 8.73 19.37 -5.85
CA ASN A 168 9.36 20.13 -4.74
C ASN A 168 10.91 20.03 -4.78
N ALA A 169 11.50 20.50 -5.87
CA ALA A 169 12.91 20.90 -5.83
C ALA A 169 13.01 22.32 -5.23
N PRO A 170 14.01 22.64 -4.38
CA PRO A 170 14.35 24.03 -4.08
C PRO A 170 14.56 24.78 -5.41
N PRO A 171 14.22 26.09 -5.51
CA PRO A 171 14.11 26.77 -6.80
C PRO A 171 15.40 26.58 -7.59
N THR A 172 15.33 25.68 -8.57
CA THR A 172 16.34 25.54 -9.59
C THR A 172 16.39 26.89 -10.28
N LYS A 173 17.60 27.43 -10.44
CA LYS A 173 17.84 28.66 -11.19
C LYS A 173 16.98 28.62 -12.47
N PRO A 174 16.31 29.72 -12.84
CA PRO A 174 15.46 29.73 -14.02
C PRO A 174 16.26 29.14 -15.18
N PRO A 175 15.69 28.16 -15.91
CA PRO A 175 16.37 27.56 -17.05
C PRO A 175 16.81 28.67 -17.99
N GLU A 176 18.04 28.59 -18.50
CA GLU A 176 18.48 29.52 -19.52
C GLU A 176 17.48 29.45 -20.67
N PRO A 177 16.95 30.60 -21.14
CA PRO A 177 15.95 30.61 -22.19
C PRO A 177 16.53 29.92 -23.41
N ASP A 178 15.85 28.86 -23.84
CA ASP A 178 16.22 28.10 -25.02
C ASP A 178 15.97 28.92 -26.29
N ASP A 179 16.38 28.39 -27.44
CA ASP A 179 16.26 29.11 -28.70
C ASP A 179 14.78 29.39 -29.07
N ASP A 180 13.85 28.57 -28.58
CA ASP A 180 12.41 28.75 -28.78
C ASP A 180 11.86 29.89 -27.91
N ASP A 181 12.27 29.99 -26.64
CA ASP A 181 11.93 31.09 -25.74
C ASP A 181 12.40 32.43 -26.30
N ARG A 182 13.64 32.48 -26.83
CA ARG A 182 14.19 33.69 -27.47
C ARG A 182 13.42 34.07 -28.72
N PHE A 183 12.98 33.08 -29.50
CA PHE A 183 12.17 33.33 -30.69
C PHE A 183 10.79 33.89 -30.31
N VAL A 184 10.15 33.35 -29.27
CA VAL A 184 8.86 33.83 -28.76
C VAL A 184 8.98 35.26 -28.24
N GLU A 185 10.01 35.59 -27.46
CA GLU A 185 10.26 36.95 -26.98
C GLU A 185 10.48 37.95 -28.13
N ALA A 186 11.24 37.55 -29.16
CA ALA A 186 11.45 38.37 -30.35
C ALA A 186 10.12 38.63 -31.09
N LYS A 187 9.25 37.61 -31.19
CA LYS A 187 7.92 37.75 -31.81
C LYS A 187 6.97 38.60 -30.99
N LEU A 188 6.97 38.47 -29.66
CA LEU A 188 6.17 39.31 -28.77
C LEU A 188 6.60 40.78 -28.84
N THR A 189 7.91 41.03 -28.93
CA THR A 189 8.45 42.39 -29.09
C THR A 189 8.04 42.99 -30.44
N GLN A 190 8.14 42.20 -31.51
CA GLN A 190 7.69 42.62 -32.84
C GLN A 190 6.19 42.92 -32.87
N ALA A 191 5.37 42.09 -32.20
CA ALA A 191 3.92 42.30 -32.11
C ALA A 191 3.55 43.57 -31.33
N ARG A 192 4.28 43.88 -30.24
CA ARG A 192 4.09 45.14 -29.48
C ARG A 192 4.40 46.37 -30.33
N ALA A 193 5.50 46.35 -31.09
CA ALA A 193 5.85 47.44 -32.00
C ALA A 193 4.77 47.69 -33.06
N TYR A 194 4.22 46.62 -33.65
CA TYR A 194 3.10 46.74 -34.59
C TYR A 194 1.84 47.31 -33.93
N MET A 195 1.50 46.88 -32.71
CA MET A 195 0.34 47.42 -31.99
C MET A 195 0.49 48.90 -31.65
N GLU A 196 1.70 49.36 -31.32
CA GLU A 196 1.98 50.78 -31.10
C GLU A 196 1.87 51.59 -32.40
N GLN A 197 2.36 51.06 -33.53
CA GLN A 197 2.17 51.68 -34.84
C GLN A 197 0.70 51.79 -35.22
N TYR A 198 -0.11 50.76 -34.98
CA TYR A 198 -1.55 50.81 -35.22
C TYR A 198 -2.27 51.81 -34.30
N ARG A 199 -1.79 51.99 -33.06
CA ARG A 199 -2.35 52.97 -32.12
C ARG A 199 -1.96 54.40 -32.48
N SER A 200 -0.75 54.64 -32.98
CA SER A 200 -0.29 55.97 -33.40
C SER A 200 -0.87 56.38 -34.76
N ALA A 201 -1.13 55.44 -35.67
CA ALA A 201 -1.78 55.71 -36.96
C ALA A 201 -3.30 55.97 -36.86
N ARG A 202 -3.90 55.79 -35.67
CA ARG A 202 -5.33 56.03 -35.38
C ARG A 202 -5.62 57.33 -34.62
N LYS A 203 -4.59 58.14 -34.33
CA LYS A 203 -4.72 59.53 -33.86
C LYS A 203 -4.46 60.48 -35.02
#